data_AF-A0A1Q3U454-F1
#
_entry.id   AF-A0A1Q3U454-F1
#
_cell.length_a   1.000
_cell.length_b   1.000
_cell.length_c   1.000
_cell.angle_alpha   90.00
_cell.angle_beta   90.00
_cell.angle_gamma   90.00
#
_symmetry.space_group_name_H-M   'P 1'
#
loop_
_entity.id
_entity.type
_entity.pdbx_description
1 polymer ?
#
loop_
_entity_poly.entity_id
_entity_poly.type
_entity_poly.pdbx_seq_one_letter_code
_entity_poly.pdbx_strand_id
1 'polypeptide(L)'
;MFMKALLLLVFITSFQAGLTQELPVTLSEYFSKMEEDPQFSSAIIGFYVLESKSGKIIYSKNENTGLAPASTLKIITSATAFEMLGKDYRFKTTIGYSGKITKHVLDGNLIITGYGDPSFGSDRWQQTSHPEKEIAALLQARGIKKITGGIFVNDLKWGYDPIPDGWIWQDIGNYYGAGARGFNWHENQFDLFLQSADTAGGPTTLIKTAPPCIARNMINAIGTGEKNSGDNAYLYSTPYNNKIFAKGTIPPAKNNFNVKGSLPDAALTFAEVLGNYLTDAGISHPALYRSYGYLYLQNEPFPQQADTLQTLYSPILDSINYWFLQKSVNLFGEAFLKMMAIEKNKPGLTDSGVHIIRNFWAAQQIEKNTLKIVDGSGLSPANRVTAKALVNILSYARKQSWFPRFYDALPVIHGIKMKSGYISGARAYTGFIENKKGENFTFAIIVNNIDGSPTSSREKIWQLLDLLK
;
A
#
# COMPACT_ATOMS: atom_id res chain seq x y z
N MET A 1 65.33 -67.40 25.48
CA MET A 1 64.68 -67.22 24.17
C MET A 1 63.17 -67.16 24.39
N PHE A 2 62.62 -65.95 24.51
CA PHE A 2 61.17 -65.72 24.67
C PHE A 2 60.57 -65.40 23.31
N MET A 3 59.59 -66.19 22.87
CA MET A 3 58.87 -65.95 21.61
C MET A 3 57.56 -65.22 21.94
N LYS A 4 57.43 -63.99 21.43
CA LYS A 4 56.31 -63.07 21.66
C LYS A 4 55.10 -63.47 20.81
N ALA A 5 53.92 -63.52 21.44
CA ALA A 5 52.63 -63.57 20.77
C ALA A 5 52.26 -62.16 20.26
N LEU A 6 51.88 -62.05 18.98
CA LEU A 6 51.41 -60.83 18.34
C LEU A 6 49.87 -60.83 18.39
N LEU A 7 49.28 -59.98 19.24
CA LEU A 7 47.84 -59.69 19.24
C LEU A 7 47.56 -58.59 18.21
N LEU A 8 46.80 -58.94 17.17
CA LEU A 8 46.29 -57.99 16.17
C LEU A 8 44.97 -57.40 16.70
N LEU A 9 44.98 -56.14 17.14
CA LEU A 9 43.76 -55.40 17.48
C LEU A 9 43.16 -54.83 16.18
N VAL A 10 41.98 -55.32 15.79
CA VAL A 10 41.17 -54.73 14.72
C VAL A 10 40.35 -53.59 15.32
N PHE A 11 40.72 -52.34 15.02
CA PHE A 11 39.89 -51.17 15.28
C PHE A 11 38.80 -51.08 14.20
N ILE A 12 37.56 -51.38 14.57
CA ILE A 12 36.38 -51.05 13.75
C ILE A 12 36.05 -49.59 14.00
N THR A 13 36.42 -48.71 13.08
CA THR A 13 35.96 -47.32 13.06
C THR A 13 34.53 -47.28 12.51
N SER A 14 33.55 -47.15 13.40
CA SER A 14 32.17 -46.83 13.04
C SER A 14 32.11 -45.39 12.54
N PHE A 15 32.11 -45.22 11.20
CA PHE A 15 31.72 -43.97 10.55
C PHE A 15 30.22 -43.74 10.82
N GLN A 16 29.90 -42.96 11.85
CA GLN A 16 28.58 -42.31 11.94
C GLN A 16 28.54 -41.20 10.89
N ALA A 17 28.06 -41.54 9.69
CA ALA A 17 27.54 -40.53 8.78
C ALA A 17 26.34 -39.88 9.48
N GLY A 18 26.51 -38.65 9.98
CA GLY A 18 25.39 -37.87 10.49
C GLY A 18 24.35 -37.74 9.38
N LEU A 19 23.22 -38.42 9.54
CA LEU A 19 22.07 -38.28 8.65
C LEU A 19 21.63 -36.82 8.75
N THR A 20 21.87 -36.05 7.70
CA THR A 20 21.26 -34.74 7.56
C THR A 20 19.76 -34.96 7.43
N GLN A 21 19.00 -34.44 8.39
CA GLN A 21 17.55 -34.57 8.40
C GLN A 21 16.96 -33.91 7.14
N GLU A 22 16.00 -34.57 6.50
CA GLU A 22 15.38 -34.02 5.30
C GLU A 22 14.59 -32.74 5.63
N LEU A 23 14.71 -31.73 4.77
CA LEU A 23 14.10 -30.40 4.95
C LEU A 23 12.59 -30.45 5.32
N PRO A 24 11.73 -31.29 4.70
CA PRO A 24 10.33 -31.40 5.10
C PRO A 24 10.14 -31.84 6.56
N VAL A 25 11.02 -32.71 7.07
CA VAL A 25 10.96 -33.19 8.46
C VAL A 25 11.36 -32.07 9.41
N THR A 26 12.46 -31.36 9.13
CA THR A 26 12.91 -30.23 9.97
C THR A 26 11.87 -29.09 9.99
N LEU A 27 11.23 -28.80 8.85
CA LEU A 27 10.12 -27.84 8.80
C LEU A 27 8.94 -28.30 9.67
N SER A 28 8.56 -29.58 9.57
CA SER A 28 7.47 -30.14 10.37
C SER A 28 7.75 -30.05 11.87
N GLU A 29 8.96 -30.40 12.32
CA GLU A 29 9.33 -30.36 13.74
C GLU A 29 9.35 -28.94 14.30
N TYR A 30 9.90 -27.98 13.55
CA TYR A 30 9.88 -26.58 13.97
C TYR A 30 8.46 -26.03 14.00
N PHE A 31 7.64 -26.36 12.99
CA PHE A 31 6.26 -25.93 12.92
C PHE A 31 5.43 -26.44 14.09
N SER A 32 5.58 -27.71 14.48
CA SER A 32 4.90 -28.25 15.67
C SER A 32 5.30 -27.53 16.95
N LYS A 33 6.60 -27.23 17.15
CA LYS A 33 7.06 -26.42 18.29
C LYS A 33 6.48 -25.01 18.27
N MET A 34 6.33 -24.43 17.08
CA MET A 34 5.71 -23.12 16.91
C MET A 34 4.22 -23.16 17.26
N GLU A 35 3.48 -24.23 16.92
CA GLU A 35 2.06 -24.40 17.31
C GLU A 35 1.88 -24.56 18.83
N GLU A 36 2.85 -25.15 19.53
CA GLU A 36 2.83 -25.30 21.00
C GLU A 36 3.20 -24.01 21.76
N ASP A 37 3.82 -23.05 21.08
CA ASP A 37 4.23 -21.80 21.71
C ASP A 37 3.00 -20.98 22.16
N PRO A 38 3.01 -20.40 23.38
CA PRO A 38 1.86 -19.65 23.89
C PRO A 38 1.37 -18.54 22.95
N GLN A 39 2.26 -17.93 22.15
CA GLN A 39 1.90 -16.85 21.21
C GLN A 39 1.10 -17.33 20.00
N PHE A 40 1.16 -18.63 19.69
CA PHE A 40 0.54 -19.25 18.52
C PHE A 40 -0.44 -20.37 18.86
N SER A 41 -0.55 -20.75 20.14
CA SER A 41 -1.42 -21.84 20.60
C SER A 41 -2.90 -21.66 20.24
N SER A 42 -3.35 -20.40 20.09
CA SER A 42 -4.70 -20.04 19.61
C SER A 42 -4.71 -19.49 18.17
N ALA A 43 -3.56 -19.48 17.50
CA ALA A 43 -3.42 -18.97 16.15
C ALA A 43 -3.82 -20.01 15.11
N ILE A 44 -4.23 -19.52 13.93
CA ILE A 44 -4.36 -20.38 12.74
C ILE A 44 -3.24 -20.01 11.79
N ILE A 45 -2.42 -21.00 11.45
CA ILE A 45 -1.27 -20.85 10.55
C ILE A 45 -1.55 -21.62 9.26
N GLY A 46 -1.60 -20.91 8.14
CA GLY A 46 -1.52 -21.49 6.80
C GLY A 46 -0.10 -21.33 6.25
N PHE A 47 0.56 -22.43 5.90
CA PHE A 47 1.93 -22.42 5.38
C PHE A 47 2.07 -23.38 4.21
N TYR A 48 2.58 -22.86 3.08
CA TYR A 48 2.76 -23.63 1.86
C TYR A 48 4.07 -23.27 1.18
N VAL A 49 4.82 -24.29 0.78
CA VAL A 49 6.14 -24.18 0.16
C VAL A 49 6.25 -25.11 -1.04
N LEU A 50 6.63 -24.54 -2.18
CA LEU A 50 6.98 -25.26 -3.39
C LEU A 50 8.47 -25.09 -3.71
N GLU A 51 9.09 -26.15 -4.23
CA GLU A 51 10.29 -26.01 -5.04
C GLU A 51 9.88 -25.30 -6.34
N SER A 52 10.60 -24.23 -6.64
CA SER A 52 10.19 -23.19 -7.56
C SER A 52 10.18 -23.58 -9.04
N LYS A 53 11.01 -24.55 -9.45
CA LYS A 53 11.20 -24.91 -10.86
C LYS A 53 10.32 -26.10 -11.24
N SER A 54 10.34 -27.13 -10.42
CA SER A 54 9.59 -28.37 -10.55
C SER A 54 8.14 -28.25 -10.08
N GLY A 55 7.83 -27.31 -9.17
CA GLY A 55 6.53 -27.24 -8.51
C GLY A 55 6.31 -28.34 -7.47
N LYS A 56 7.35 -29.09 -7.08
CA LYS A 56 7.28 -30.11 -6.04
C LYS A 56 6.88 -29.47 -4.71
N ILE A 57 5.88 -30.04 -4.04
CA ILE A 57 5.49 -29.63 -2.69
C ILE A 57 6.60 -30.02 -1.71
N ILE A 58 7.13 -29.03 -0.99
CA ILE A 58 8.14 -29.22 0.05
C ILE A 58 7.48 -29.27 1.42
N TYR A 59 6.49 -28.40 1.65
CA TYR A 59 5.73 -28.37 2.89
C TYR A 59 4.32 -27.83 2.64
N SER A 60 3.35 -28.38 3.36
CA SER A 60 1.95 -27.96 3.28
C SER A 60 1.27 -28.14 4.63
N LYS A 61 0.69 -27.07 5.16
CA LYS A 61 -0.15 -27.08 6.35
C LYS A 61 -1.25 -26.04 6.19
N ASN A 62 -2.50 -26.45 6.35
CA ASN A 62 -3.68 -25.58 6.27
C ASN A 62 -3.66 -24.70 5.01
N GLU A 63 -3.10 -25.19 3.90
CA GLU A 63 -2.77 -24.37 2.75
C GLU A 63 -4.01 -23.85 2.00
N ASN A 64 -5.16 -24.52 2.21
CA ASN A 64 -6.47 -24.15 1.66
C ASN A 64 -7.33 -23.36 2.65
N THR A 65 -6.84 -23.07 3.86
CA THR A 65 -7.58 -22.28 4.84
C THR A 65 -7.52 -20.80 4.46
N GLY A 66 -8.68 -20.17 4.28
CA GLY A 66 -8.77 -18.74 4.00
C GLY A 66 -8.47 -17.91 5.25
N LEU A 67 -7.42 -17.11 5.22
CA LEU A 67 -6.95 -16.29 6.34
C LEU A 67 -6.80 -14.83 5.91
N ALA A 68 -6.85 -13.89 6.85
CA ALA A 68 -6.56 -12.48 6.61
C ALA A 68 -5.09 -12.32 6.18
N PRO A 69 -4.82 -11.95 4.91
CA PRO A 69 -3.46 -11.93 4.37
C PRO A 69 -2.68 -10.66 4.72
N ALA A 70 -3.38 -9.64 5.25
CA ALA A 70 -2.87 -8.28 5.32
C ALA A 70 -2.25 -7.84 3.96
N SER A 71 -1.19 -7.04 3.98
CA SER A 71 -0.52 -6.55 2.76
C SER A 71 0.13 -7.61 1.86
N THR A 72 0.12 -8.91 2.20
CA THR A 72 0.51 -9.94 1.22
C THR A 72 -0.50 -10.06 0.08
N LEU A 73 -1.75 -9.58 0.27
CA LEU A 73 -2.74 -9.43 -0.79
C LEU A 73 -2.25 -8.59 -1.98
N LYS A 74 -1.32 -7.66 -1.75
CA LYS A 74 -0.73 -6.83 -2.81
C LYS A 74 -0.03 -7.64 -3.90
N ILE A 75 0.40 -8.88 -3.61
CA ILE A 75 0.90 -9.82 -4.63
C ILE A 75 -0.15 -10.11 -5.69
N ILE A 76 -1.39 -10.36 -5.26
CA ILE A 76 -2.54 -10.66 -6.11
C ILE A 76 -2.84 -9.43 -6.99
N THR A 77 -2.98 -8.28 -6.35
CA THR A 77 -3.29 -7.01 -7.03
C THR A 77 -2.20 -6.62 -8.02
N SER A 78 -0.93 -6.73 -7.63
CA SER A 78 0.23 -6.40 -8.46
C SER A 78 0.34 -7.30 -9.69
N ALA A 79 0.28 -8.62 -9.51
CA ALA A 79 0.33 -9.58 -10.62
C ALA A 79 -0.84 -9.36 -11.59
N THR A 80 -2.05 -9.09 -11.07
CA THR A 80 -3.21 -8.80 -11.93
C THR A 80 -3.06 -7.48 -12.68
N ALA A 81 -2.51 -6.44 -12.04
CA ALA A 81 -2.28 -5.15 -12.69
C ALA A 81 -1.27 -5.26 -13.84
N PHE A 82 -0.19 -6.03 -13.68
CA PHE A 82 0.75 -6.30 -14.77
C PHE A 82 0.08 -7.00 -15.96
N GLU A 83 -0.79 -7.97 -15.69
CA GLU A 83 -1.53 -8.70 -16.73
C GLU A 83 -2.54 -7.83 -17.47
N MET A 84 -3.26 -6.97 -16.76
CA MET A 84 -4.40 -6.26 -17.33
C MET A 84 -4.06 -4.89 -17.90
N LEU A 85 -3.19 -4.15 -17.23
CA LEU A 85 -2.80 -2.80 -17.63
C LEU A 85 -1.50 -2.82 -18.44
N GLY A 86 -0.60 -3.76 -18.14
CA GLY A 86 0.73 -3.83 -18.72
C GLY A 86 1.75 -2.93 -18.02
N LYS A 87 3.02 -3.33 -18.05
CA LYS A 87 4.12 -2.65 -17.32
C LYS A 87 4.32 -1.16 -17.71
N ASP A 88 3.95 -0.79 -18.93
CA ASP A 88 4.15 0.55 -19.49
C ASP A 88 2.93 1.47 -19.35
N TYR A 89 1.84 0.99 -18.71
CA TYR A 89 0.64 1.77 -18.51
C TYR A 89 0.93 3.08 -17.77
N ARG A 90 0.29 4.17 -18.19
CA ARG A 90 0.38 5.48 -17.54
C ARG A 90 -1.01 6.02 -17.27
N PHE A 91 -1.23 6.49 -16.05
CA PHE A 91 -2.40 7.27 -15.71
C PHE A 91 -2.29 8.66 -16.33
N LYS A 92 -3.43 9.32 -16.51
CA LYS A 92 -3.50 10.67 -17.09
C LYS A 92 -4.18 11.66 -16.15
N THR A 93 -3.78 12.91 -16.24
CA THR A 93 -4.45 14.06 -15.61
C THR A 93 -4.50 15.17 -16.63
N THR A 94 -5.66 15.79 -16.86
CA THR A 94 -5.79 16.88 -17.85
C THR A 94 -5.97 18.22 -17.15
N ILE A 95 -5.25 19.22 -17.65
CA ILE A 95 -5.41 20.63 -17.26
C ILE A 95 -6.19 21.31 -18.37
N GLY A 96 -7.37 21.81 -18.05
CA GLY A 96 -8.29 22.44 -18.99
C GLY A 96 -8.96 23.67 -18.38
N TYR A 97 -9.93 24.20 -19.08
CA TYR A 97 -10.70 25.34 -18.60
C TYR A 97 -12.14 25.31 -19.12
N SER A 98 -12.99 26.12 -18.51
CA SER A 98 -14.33 26.49 -19.01
C SER A 98 -14.31 27.93 -19.52
N GLY A 99 -15.29 28.32 -20.33
CA GLY A 99 -15.36 29.68 -20.86
C GLY A 99 -14.33 29.94 -21.97
N LYS A 100 -13.70 31.13 -21.99
CA LYS A 100 -12.82 31.56 -23.09
C LYS A 100 -11.58 32.30 -22.58
N ILE A 101 -10.47 32.17 -23.31
CA ILE A 101 -9.25 32.95 -23.05
C ILE A 101 -9.20 34.12 -24.03
N THR A 102 -9.20 35.35 -23.51
CA THR A 102 -9.09 36.59 -24.30
C THR A 102 -8.10 37.55 -23.68
N LYS A 103 -7.11 38.04 -24.44
CA LYS A 103 -6.13 39.06 -24.01
C LYS A 103 -5.57 38.79 -22.59
N HIS A 104 -4.98 37.61 -22.39
CA HIS A 104 -4.38 37.18 -21.12
C HIS A 104 -5.34 36.89 -19.96
N VAL A 105 -6.66 36.95 -20.19
CA VAL A 105 -7.69 36.64 -19.19
C VAL A 105 -8.40 35.36 -19.58
N LEU A 106 -8.44 34.38 -18.67
CA LEU A 106 -9.37 33.27 -18.70
C LEU A 106 -10.70 33.74 -18.11
N ASP A 107 -11.67 34.02 -18.97
CA ASP A 107 -13.04 34.31 -18.55
C ASP A 107 -13.81 32.99 -18.36
N GLY A 108 -13.68 32.42 -17.16
CA GLY A 108 -14.16 31.10 -16.80
C GLY A 108 -13.31 30.45 -15.71
N ASN A 109 -13.45 29.14 -15.53
CA ASN A 109 -12.79 28.38 -14.46
C ASN A 109 -11.59 27.60 -15.00
N LEU A 110 -10.54 27.47 -14.20
CA LEU A 110 -9.47 26.48 -14.40
C LEU A 110 -9.98 25.11 -13.91
N ILE A 111 -9.83 24.08 -14.73
CA ILE A 111 -10.35 22.73 -14.44
C ILE A 111 -9.24 21.70 -14.52
N ILE A 112 -9.03 20.94 -13.45
CA ILE A 112 -8.07 19.85 -13.38
C ILE A 112 -8.88 18.56 -13.29
N THR A 113 -8.76 17.69 -14.28
CA THR A 113 -9.53 16.44 -14.32
C THR A 113 -8.60 15.25 -14.11
N GLY A 114 -8.81 14.54 -13.00
CA GLY A 114 -8.07 13.33 -12.67
C GLY A 114 -8.65 12.09 -13.33
N TYR A 115 -7.78 11.18 -13.76
CA TYR A 115 -8.15 9.84 -14.23
C TYR A 115 -7.46 8.74 -13.43
N GLY A 116 -7.17 9.01 -12.16
CA GLY A 116 -6.76 8.01 -11.19
C GLY A 116 -5.26 7.94 -10.89
N ASP A 117 -4.46 8.88 -11.38
CA ASP A 117 -3.01 8.89 -11.13
C ASP A 117 -2.71 8.94 -9.62
N PRO A 118 -2.14 7.88 -9.02
CA PRO A 118 -1.83 7.87 -7.59
C PRO A 118 -0.44 8.49 -7.28
N SER A 119 0.34 8.84 -8.31
CA SER A 119 1.69 9.40 -8.21
C SER A 119 1.74 10.93 -8.31
N PHE A 120 0.60 11.55 -8.65
CA PHE A 120 0.49 13.00 -8.83
C PHE A 120 0.78 13.72 -7.50
N GLY A 121 1.77 14.62 -7.49
CA GLY A 121 2.26 15.28 -6.28
C GLY A 121 3.04 14.38 -5.32
N SER A 122 3.40 13.14 -5.68
CA SER A 122 4.19 12.26 -4.78
C SER A 122 5.68 12.58 -4.87
N ASP A 123 6.33 12.70 -3.71
CA ASP A 123 7.78 12.92 -3.60
C ASP A 123 8.65 11.75 -4.11
N ARG A 124 8.03 10.61 -4.44
CA ARG A 124 8.75 9.43 -4.96
C ARG A 124 9.29 9.64 -6.38
N TRP A 125 8.76 10.61 -7.11
CA TRP A 125 9.16 10.92 -8.48
C TRP A 125 9.32 12.41 -8.66
N GLN A 126 10.54 12.84 -9.01
CA GLN A 126 10.82 14.26 -9.29
C GLN A 126 9.92 14.83 -10.39
N GLN A 127 9.55 14.02 -11.39
CA GLN A 127 8.73 14.43 -12.53
C GLN A 127 7.24 14.64 -12.22
N THR A 128 6.77 14.20 -11.05
CA THR A 128 5.36 14.38 -10.63
C THR A 128 5.24 14.97 -9.24
N SER A 129 6.32 15.41 -8.59
CA SER A 129 6.29 15.86 -7.18
C SER A 129 5.73 17.27 -7.00
N HIS A 130 5.76 18.12 -8.03
CA HIS A 130 5.29 19.51 -7.95
C HIS A 130 4.34 19.92 -9.09
N PRO A 131 3.22 19.21 -9.29
CA PRO A 131 2.28 19.52 -10.36
C PRO A 131 1.70 20.93 -10.26
N GLU A 132 1.58 21.48 -9.06
CA GLU A 132 1.13 22.86 -8.84
C GLU A 132 2.06 23.90 -9.49
N LYS A 133 3.38 23.68 -9.42
CA LYS A 133 4.38 24.53 -10.09
C LYS A 133 4.30 24.36 -11.60
N GLU A 134 4.13 23.13 -12.08
CA GLU A 134 4.00 22.84 -13.52
C GLU A 134 2.76 23.50 -14.12
N ILE A 135 1.63 23.46 -13.42
CA ILE A 135 0.38 24.10 -13.85
C ILE A 135 0.56 25.62 -13.86
N ALA A 136 1.15 26.22 -12.81
CA ALA A 136 1.41 27.66 -12.78
C ALA A 136 2.30 28.10 -13.95
N ALA A 137 3.40 27.37 -14.20
CA ALA A 137 4.30 27.61 -15.32
C ALA A 137 3.60 27.44 -16.68
N LEU A 138 2.74 26.44 -16.83
CA LEU A 138 1.92 26.25 -18.03
C LEU A 138 1.03 27.46 -18.29
N LEU A 139 0.31 27.97 -17.27
CA LEU A 139 -0.56 29.13 -17.45
C LEU A 139 0.24 30.39 -17.79
N GLN A 140 1.40 30.60 -17.15
CA GLN A 140 2.33 31.69 -17.51
C GLN A 140 2.82 31.57 -18.95
N ALA A 141 3.20 30.37 -19.40
CA ALA A 141 3.64 30.11 -20.78
C ALA A 141 2.53 30.33 -21.81
N ARG A 142 1.25 30.11 -21.43
CA ARG A 142 0.07 30.48 -22.22
C ARG A 142 -0.29 31.97 -22.13
N GLY A 143 0.49 32.75 -21.38
CA GLY A 143 0.28 34.18 -21.17
C GLY A 143 -0.97 34.50 -20.36
N ILE A 144 -1.52 33.56 -19.60
CA ILE A 144 -2.69 33.81 -18.74
C ILE A 144 -2.21 34.55 -17.49
N LYS A 145 -2.81 35.71 -17.22
CA LYS A 145 -2.52 36.59 -16.07
C LYS A 145 -3.68 36.72 -15.09
N LYS A 146 -4.89 36.36 -15.52
CA LYS A 146 -6.09 36.44 -14.69
C LYS A 146 -7.07 35.32 -15.03
N ILE A 147 -7.71 34.78 -14.01
CA ILE A 147 -8.84 33.85 -14.09
C ILE A 147 -10.03 34.55 -13.41
N THR A 148 -11.16 34.71 -14.11
CA THR A 148 -12.34 35.37 -13.54
C THR A 148 -13.18 34.42 -12.67
N GLY A 149 -13.19 33.13 -13.01
CA GLY A 149 -13.82 32.06 -12.24
C GLY A 149 -12.87 31.39 -11.24
N GLY A 150 -13.27 30.23 -10.72
CA GLY A 150 -12.52 29.50 -9.70
C GLY A 150 -11.57 28.43 -10.24
N ILE A 151 -10.96 27.69 -9.32
CA ILE A 151 -10.15 26.50 -9.56
C ILE A 151 -10.96 25.27 -9.15
N PHE A 152 -11.22 24.40 -10.12
CA PHE A 152 -12.09 23.24 -9.98
C PHE A 152 -11.30 21.96 -10.25
N VAL A 153 -11.48 20.96 -9.41
CA VAL A 153 -10.85 19.64 -9.57
C VAL A 153 -11.92 18.57 -9.74
N ASN A 154 -11.92 17.91 -10.89
CA ASN A 154 -12.87 16.86 -11.22
C ASN A 154 -12.28 15.48 -10.86
N ASP A 155 -12.83 14.85 -9.82
CA ASP A 155 -12.44 13.53 -9.32
C ASP A 155 -13.49 12.43 -9.56
N LEU A 156 -14.50 12.68 -10.40
CA LEU A 156 -15.66 11.80 -10.61
C LEU A 156 -15.35 10.46 -11.31
N LYS A 157 -14.20 10.32 -11.99
CA LYS A 157 -13.95 9.20 -12.91
C LYS A 157 -14.18 7.81 -12.30
N TRP A 158 -14.00 7.67 -10.99
CA TRP A 158 -14.15 6.43 -10.23
C TRP A 158 -15.38 6.40 -9.30
N GLY A 159 -16.34 7.30 -9.52
CA GLY A 159 -17.45 7.49 -8.60
C GLY A 159 -17.04 8.26 -7.35
N TYR A 160 -17.96 8.33 -6.39
CA TYR A 160 -17.85 9.20 -5.23
C TYR A 160 -17.12 8.57 -4.04
N ASP A 161 -17.21 7.25 -3.87
CA ASP A 161 -16.70 6.54 -2.69
C ASP A 161 -15.19 6.21 -2.81
N PRO A 162 -14.33 6.79 -1.96
CA PRO A 162 -12.90 6.57 -2.06
C PRO A 162 -12.41 5.38 -1.21
N ILE A 163 -13.20 4.95 -0.22
CA ILE A 163 -12.84 3.93 0.76
C ILE A 163 -13.54 2.61 0.41
N PRO A 164 -12.81 1.49 0.31
CA PRO A 164 -13.41 0.16 0.21
C PRO A 164 -14.24 -0.21 1.45
N ASP A 165 -15.30 -0.99 1.25
CA ASP A 165 -16.00 -1.62 2.36
C ASP A 165 -15.06 -2.55 3.15
N GLY A 166 -15.26 -2.60 4.47
CA GLY A 166 -14.49 -3.46 5.36
C GLY A 166 -13.19 -2.86 5.91
N TRP A 167 -12.84 -1.62 5.55
CA TRP A 167 -11.83 -0.86 6.32
C TRP A 167 -12.42 -0.46 7.67
N ILE A 168 -11.64 -0.61 8.74
CA ILE A 168 -12.10 -0.25 10.08
C ILE A 168 -11.98 1.25 10.30
N TRP A 169 -12.93 1.83 11.04
CA TRP A 169 -12.99 3.27 11.30
C TRP A 169 -11.67 3.86 11.81
N GLN A 170 -10.97 3.12 12.68
CA GLN A 170 -9.69 3.54 13.25
C GLN A 170 -8.61 3.79 12.20
N ASP A 171 -8.64 3.08 11.06
CA ASP A 171 -7.60 3.13 10.05
C ASP A 171 -7.78 4.29 9.07
N ILE A 172 -9.04 4.63 8.76
CA ILE A 172 -9.41 5.52 7.65
C ILE A 172 -8.73 6.88 7.72
N GLY A 173 -8.62 7.49 8.91
CA GLY A 173 -8.02 8.83 9.04
C GLY A 173 -6.49 8.87 8.96
N ASN A 174 -5.81 7.71 8.96
CA ASN A 174 -4.35 7.63 8.94
C ASN A 174 -3.84 7.53 7.50
N TYR A 175 -2.56 7.84 7.27
CA TYR A 175 -1.98 7.85 5.93
C TYR A 175 -2.14 6.52 5.15
N TYR A 176 -2.15 5.39 5.84
CA TYR A 176 -2.36 4.07 5.23
C TYR A 176 -3.85 3.77 4.96
N GLY A 177 -4.77 4.50 5.57
CA GLY A 177 -6.21 4.51 5.28
C GLY A 177 -6.62 5.57 4.24
N ALA A 178 -5.65 6.16 3.53
CA ALA A 178 -5.95 7.08 2.43
C ALA A 178 -6.60 6.33 1.24
N GLY A 179 -7.89 6.61 1.02
CA GLY A 179 -8.67 6.03 -0.08
C GLY A 179 -8.27 6.56 -1.46
N ALA A 180 -8.62 5.80 -2.51
CA ALA A 180 -8.32 6.14 -3.90
C ALA A 180 -9.50 6.83 -4.61
N ARG A 181 -9.20 7.93 -5.30
CA ARG A 181 -10.15 8.82 -5.98
C ARG A 181 -9.79 8.97 -7.46
N GLY A 182 -10.73 9.47 -8.27
CA GLY A 182 -10.42 9.84 -9.66
C GLY A 182 -9.32 10.89 -9.75
N PHE A 183 -9.15 11.74 -8.74
CA PHE A 183 -7.99 12.61 -8.57
C PHE A 183 -7.32 12.31 -7.23
N ASN A 184 -6.03 11.98 -7.27
CA ASN A 184 -5.21 11.82 -6.07
C ASN A 184 -4.10 12.86 -6.10
N TRP A 185 -3.68 13.34 -4.94
CA TRP A 185 -2.58 14.28 -4.83
C TRP A 185 -1.78 14.00 -3.56
N HIS A 186 -0.45 13.96 -3.70
CA HIS A 186 0.47 13.73 -2.58
C HIS A 186 0.12 12.45 -1.80
N GLU A 187 -0.17 11.37 -2.55
CA GLU A 187 -0.65 10.08 -2.02
C GLU A 187 -1.89 10.19 -1.11
N ASN A 188 -2.68 11.25 -1.27
CA ASN A 188 -3.82 11.63 -0.43
C ASN A 188 -3.44 11.76 1.05
N GLN A 189 -2.24 12.24 1.33
CA GLN A 189 -1.68 12.34 2.68
C GLN A 189 -1.41 13.79 3.10
N PHE A 190 -1.44 14.01 4.40
CA PHE A 190 -0.94 15.22 5.05
C PHE A 190 -0.08 14.85 6.27
N ASP A 191 0.78 15.79 6.68
CA ASP A 191 1.63 15.65 7.86
C ASP A 191 1.19 16.60 8.98
N LEU A 192 1.23 16.10 10.22
CA LEU A 192 0.95 16.81 11.47
C LEU A 192 2.24 16.86 12.29
N PHE A 193 2.76 18.06 12.54
CA PHE A 193 3.98 18.24 13.33
C PHE A 193 3.62 18.68 14.75
N LEU A 194 4.00 17.87 15.73
CA LEU A 194 3.64 18.04 17.15
C LEU A 194 4.87 18.25 18.03
N GLN A 195 4.69 19.03 19.09
CA GLN A 195 5.59 19.08 20.23
C GLN A 195 4.94 18.36 21.42
N SER A 196 5.65 17.45 22.09
CA SER A 196 5.20 16.77 23.30
C SER A 196 5.79 17.42 24.56
N ALA A 197 5.15 17.20 25.70
CA ALA A 197 5.72 17.55 27.00
C ALA A 197 6.97 16.72 27.32
N ASP A 198 7.74 17.16 28.33
CA ASP A 198 8.93 16.45 28.80
C ASP A 198 8.60 15.18 29.59
N THR A 199 7.39 15.09 30.15
CA THR A 199 6.92 13.96 30.96
C THR A 199 5.60 13.40 30.47
N ALA A 200 5.37 12.11 30.75
CA ALA A 200 4.13 11.41 30.42
C ALA A 200 2.91 12.09 31.07
N GLY A 201 1.77 12.04 30.39
CA GLY A 201 0.52 12.68 30.81
C GLY A 201 0.39 14.16 30.43
N GLY A 202 1.47 14.81 29.98
CA GLY A 202 1.43 16.20 29.50
C GLY A 202 0.74 16.36 28.13
N PRO A 203 0.24 17.56 27.79
CA PRO A 203 -0.39 17.82 26.50
C PRO A 203 0.62 17.82 25.35
N THR A 204 0.11 17.78 24.11
CA THR A 204 0.90 18.11 22.91
C THR A 204 0.45 19.42 22.29
N THR A 205 1.38 20.12 21.64
CA THR A 205 1.12 21.34 20.87
C THR A 205 1.20 21.05 19.38
N LEU A 206 0.21 21.47 18.61
CA LEU A 206 0.26 21.46 17.15
C LEU A 206 1.13 22.60 16.65
N ILE A 207 2.28 22.27 16.06
CA ILE A 207 3.23 23.23 15.49
C ILE A 207 2.73 23.70 14.12
N LYS A 208 2.48 22.75 13.21
CA LYS A 208 2.01 23.02 11.85
C LYS A 208 1.43 21.76 11.20
N THR A 209 0.74 21.97 10.08
CA THR A 209 0.37 20.90 9.15
C THR A 209 1.01 21.14 7.79
N ALA A 210 1.18 20.07 7.01
CA ALA A 210 1.53 20.15 5.60
C ALA A 210 0.50 19.34 4.79
N PRO A 211 -0.34 20.00 3.96
CA PRO A 211 -0.37 21.44 3.68
C PRO A 211 -0.97 22.26 4.85
N PRO A 212 -0.62 23.56 4.99
CA PRO A 212 -1.04 24.39 6.14
C PRO A 212 -2.55 24.55 6.32
N CYS A 213 -3.33 24.45 5.25
CA CYS A 213 -4.78 24.61 5.28
C CYS A 213 -5.49 23.54 6.14
N ILE A 214 -4.85 22.39 6.37
CA ILE A 214 -5.39 21.29 7.18
C ILE A 214 -5.50 21.68 8.66
N ALA A 215 -4.63 22.56 9.16
CA ALA A 215 -4.63 22.98 10.57
C ALA A 215 -6.00 23.50 11.03
N ARG A 216 -6.77 24.16 10.15
CA ARG A 216 -8.11 24.71 10.47
C ARG A 216 -9.16 23.65 10.79
N ASN A 217 -8.91 22.40 10.36
CA ASN A 217 -9.82 21.26 10.51
C ASN A 217 -9.39 20.32 11.65
N MET A 218 -8.19 20.53 12.24
CA MET A 218 -7.64 19.64 13.25
C MET A 218 -8.22 19.87 14.64
N ILE A 219 -8.56 18.79 15.32
CA ILE A 219 -8.85 18.73 16.74
C ILE A 219 -7.77 17.85 17.38
N ASN A 220 -6.80 18.48 18.04
CA ASN A 220 -5.69 17.76 18.68
C ASN A 220 -6.06 17.36 20.12
N ALA A 221 -6.16 16.04 20.34
CA ALA A 221 -6.28 15.41 21.66
C ALA A 221 -5.18 14.34 21.86
N ILE A 222 -4.05 14.47 21.18
CA ILE A 222 -2.87 13.64 21.42
C ILE A 222 -2.19 14.11 22.71
N GLY A 223 -1.92 13.16 23.60
CA GLY A 223 -1.14 13.38 24.82
C GLY A 223 0.31 12.91 24.70
N THR A 224 1.07 13.11 25.77
CA THR A 224 2.43 12.58 25.91
C THR A 224 2.37 11.22 26.61
N GLY A 225 2.89 10.19 25.95
CA GLY A 225 2.95 8.82 26.48
C GLY A 225 4.22 8.54 27.28
N GLU A 226 4.42 7.27 27.63
CA GLU A 226 5.62 6.81 28.33
C GLU A 226 6.89 6.90 27.46
N LYS A 227 8.05 6.91 28.11
CA LYS A 227 9.33 6.77 27.41
C LYS A 227 9.35 5.46 26.61
N ASN A 228 9.81 5.52 25.36
CA ASN A 228 9.85 4.40 24.42
C ASN A 228 8.49 3.80 24.02
N SER A 229 7.37 4.49 24.30
CA SER A 229 6.03 4.05 23.87
C SER A 229 5.83 4.00 22.34
N GLY A 230 6.67 4.72 21.59
CA GLY A 230 6.55 4.83 20.14
C GLY A 230 5.41 5.75 19.71
N ASP A 231 5.05 5.67 18.42
CA ASP A 231 3.89 6.37 17.88
C ASP A 231 2.61 5.59 18.20
N ASN A 232 1.77 6.14 19.07
CA ASN A 232 0.42 5.64 19.34
C ASN A 232 -0.64 6.67 18.98
N ALA A 233 -0.31 7.63 18.10
CA ALA A 233 -1.24 8.60 17.59
C ALA A 233 -2.13 7.96 16.51
N TYR A 234 -3.42 8.27 16.57
CA TYR A 234 -4.40 7.87 15.56
C TYR A 234 -5.21 9.07 15.12
N LEU A 235 -5.43 9.15 13.82
CA LEU A 235 -6.26 10.16 13.20
C LEU A 235 -7.60 9.54 12.80
N TYR A 236 -8.68 10.20 13.18
CA TYR A 236 -10.05 9.79 12.89
C TYR A 236 -10.72 10.85 12.01
N SER A 237 -11.06 10.47 10.78
CA SER A 237 -11.80 11.30 9.83
C SER A 237 -12.48 10.41 8.79
N THR A 238 -13.60 10.87 8.24
CA THR A 238 -14.25 10.26 7.08
C THR A 238 -13.92 11.07 5.81
N PRO A 239 -14.08 10.47 4.62
CA PRO A 239 -14.08 11.24 3.38
C PRO A 239 -14.99 12.46 3.47
N TYR A 240 -14.53 13.58 2.91
CA TYR A 240 -15.25 14.87 2.85
C TYR A 240 -15.59 15.51 4.20
N ASN A 241 -15.10 14.98 5.32
CA ASN A 241 -15.33 15.60 6.62
C ASN A 241 -14.57 16.93 6.75
N ASN A 242 -15.15 17.86 7.49
CA ASN A 242 -14.53 19.16 7.79
C ASN A 242 -13.73 19.15 9.11
N LYS A 243 -13.74 18.04 9.85
CA LYS A 243 -12.97 17.86 11.09
C LYS A 243 -12.11 16.60 11.05
N ILE A 244 -10.95 16.67 11.70
CA ILE A 244 -10.03 15.54 11.86
C ILE A 244 -9.67 15.47 13.35
N PHE A 245 -9.99 14.35 13.99
CA PHE A 245 -9.71 14.15 15.41
C PHE A 245 -8.40 13.37 15.56
N ALA A 246 -7.41 13.98 16.21
CA ALA A 246 -6.15 13.33 16.55
C ALA A 246 -6.20 12.87 18.01
N LYS A 247 -5.99 11.58 18.27
CA LYS A 247 -6.06 10.96 19.60
C LYS A 247 -4.87 10.05 19.84
N GLY A 248 -4.68 9.62 21.09
CA GLY A 248 -3.63 8.69 21.48
C GLY A 248 -2.43 9.42 22.08
N THR A 249 -1.23 8.87 21.91
CA THR A 249 -0.03 9.44 22.53
C THR A 249 1.20 9.37 21.63
N ILE A 250 2.12 10.31 21.84
CA ILE A 250 3.47 10.30 21.27
C ILE A 250 4.51 10.30 22.41
N PRO A 251 5.77 9.87 22.19
CA PRO A 251 6.77 9.80 23.25
C PRO A 251 7.11 11.19 23.81
N PRO A 252 7.65 11.29 25.04
CA PRO A 252 8.02 12.56 25.66
C PRO A 252 9.24 13.23 24.99
N ALA A 253 9.41 14.53 25.29
CA ALA A 253 10.50 15.40 24.85
C ALA A 253 10.74 15.40 23.33
N LYS A 254 9.66 15.52 22.54
CA LYS A 254 9.71 15.66 21.08
C LYS A 254 9.37 17.10 20.68
N ASN A 255 10.24 17.72 19.89
CA ASN A 255 10.04 19.10 19.42
C ASN A 255 9.49 19.20 17.99
N ASN A 256 9.39 18.07 17.26
CA ASN A 256 8.91 18.03 15.89
C ASN A 256 8.51 16.59 15.49
N PHE A 257 7.62 15.98 16.27
CA PHE A 257 7.13 14.63 15.99
C PHE A 257 6.14 14.67 14.82
N ASN A 258 6.34 13.82 13.81
CA ASN A 258 5.49 13.78 12.64
C ASN A 258 4.47 12.63 12.74
N VAL A 259 3.18 12.96 12.66
CA VAL A 259 2.07 12.02 12.51
C VAL A 259 1.44 12.23 11.13
N LYS A 260 1.19 11.15 10.40
CA LYS A 260 0.70 11.22 9.01
C LYS A 260 -0.76 10.81 8.89
N GLY A 261 -1.57 11.62 8.23
CA GLY A 261 -2.99 11.41 8.04
C GLY A 261 -3.42 11.29 6.59
N SER A 262 -4.67 10.86 6.40
CA SER A 262 -5.35 10.85 5.10
C SER A 262 -6.12 12.15 4.87
N LEU A 263 -5.99 12.75 3.70
CA LEU A 263 -6.78 13.92 3.31
C LEU A 263 -8.27 13.54 3.15
N PRO A 264 -9.21 14.21 3.86
CA PRO A 264 -10.65 13.97 3.67
C PRO A 264 -11.10 14.25 2.24
N ASP A 265 -10.56 15.31 1.63
CA ASP A 265 -10.77 15.67 0.22
C ASP A 265 -9.45 16.20 -0.38
N ALA A 266 -8.70 15.31 -1.03
CA ALA A 266 -7.42 15.66 -1.66
C ALA A 266 -7.60 16.61 -2.86
N ALA A 267 -8.72 16.51 -3.58
CA ALA A 267 -9.02 17.34 -4.75
C ALA A 267 -9.28 18.79 -4.33
N LEU A 268 -10.09 19.01 -3.30
CA LEU A 268 -10.35 20.34 -2.74
C LEU A 268 -9.08 20.94 -2.13
N THR A 269 -8.32 20.12 -1.39
CA THR A 269 -7.05 20.56 -0.79
C THR A 269 -6.06 20.99 -1.88
N PHE A 270 -5.93 20.23 -2.95
CA PHE A 270 -5.07 20.57 -4.08
C PHE A 270 -5.51 21.87 -4.76
N ALA A 271 -6.82 22.09 -4.96
CA ALA A 271 -7.34 23.31 -5.56
C ALA A 271 -6.92 24.56 -4.77
N GLU A 272 -6.98 24.50 -3.43
CA GLU A 272 -6.53 25.59 -2.56
C GLU A 272 -5.00 25.78 -2.63
N VAL A 273 -4.22 24.70 -2.58
CA VAL A 273 -2.76 24.77 -2.69
C VAL A 273 -2.34 25.35 -4.03
N LEU A 274 -2.95 24.90 -5.13
CA LEU A 274 -2.70 25.43 -6.47
C LEU A 274 -2.99 26.93 -6.55
N GLY A 275 -4.06 27.41 -5.91
CA GLY A 275 -4.36 28.85 -5.84
C GLY A 275 -3.19 29.67 -5.26
N ASN A 276 -2.55 29.19 -4.20
CA ASN A 276 -1.37 29.87 -3.65
C ASN A 276 -0.22 29.94 -4.68
N TYR A 277 0.04 28.84 -5.38
CA TYR A 277 1.07 28.80 -6.43
C TYR A 277 0.73 29.69 -7.65
N LEU A 278 -0.55 29.81 -8.02
CA LEU A 278 -0.97 30.73 -9.07
C LEU A 278 -0.79 32.19 -8.64
N THR A 279 -1.11 32.51 -7.38
CA THR A 279 -0.89 33.84 -6.80
C THR A 279 0.60 34.19 -6.79
N ASP A 280 1.46 33.28 -6.33
CA ASP A 280 2.92 33.45 -6.32
C ASP A 280 3.48 33.61 -7.75
N ALA A 281 2.85 32.97 -8.73
CA ALA A 281 3.16 33.11 -10.15
C ALA A 281 2.59 34.40 -10.79
N GLY A 282 1.93 35.27 -10.03
CA GLY A 282 1.37 36.53 -10.50
C GLY A 282 0.07 36.38 -11.31
N ILE A 283 -0.64 35.27 -11.16
CA ILE A 283 -1.92 35.00 -11.83
C ILE A 283 -3.06 35.32 -10.86
N SER A 284 -3.81 36.39 -11.13
CA SER A 284 -4.94 36.79 -10.28
C SER A 284 -6.13 35.87 -10.46
N HIS A 285 -6.73 35.40 -9.36
CA HIS A 285 -7.96 34.63 -9.36
C HIS A 285 -8.76 34.88 -8.06
N PRO A 286 -10.08 34.65 -8.05
CA PRO A 286 -10.85 34.62 -6.81
C PRO A 286 -10.44 33.42 -5.94
N ALA A 287 -10.61 33.53 -4.62
CA ALA A 287 -10.47 32.42 -3.68
C ALA A 287 -11.68 31.46 -3.74
N LEU A 288 -11.97 30.94 -4.94
CA LEU A 288 -13.05 30.00 -5.22
C LEU A 288 -12.47 28.64 -5.62
N TYR A 289 -12.42 27.72 -4.65
CA TYR A 289 -11.87 26.37 -4.82
C TYR A 289 -12.97 25.33 -4.67
N ARG A 290 -13.05 24.38 -5.61
CA ARG A 290 -14.08 23.33 -5.60
C ARG A 290 -13.50 22.00 -6.08
N SER A 291 -13.93 20.90 -5.45
CA SER A 291 -13.81 19.55 -6.02
C SER A 291 -15.18 19.12 -6.56
N TYR A 292 -15.21 18.09 -7.42
CA TYR A 292 -16.48 17.49 -7.82
C TYR A 292 -17.21 16.92 -6.61
N GLY A 293 -16.51 16.17 -5.75
CA GLY A 293 -17.10 15.63 -4.52
C GLY A 293 -17.72 16.69 -3.60
N TYR A 294 -17.10 17.87 -3.47
CA TYR A 294 -17.65 18.99 -2.72
C TYR A 294 -18.98 19.50 -3.30
N LEU A 295 -19.04 19.71 -4.62
CA LEU A 295 -20.25 20.20 -5.28
C LEU A 295 -21.37 19.16 -5.27
N TYR A 296 -21.04 17.89 -5.45
CA TYR A 296 -21.98 16.79 -5.38
C TYR A 296 -22.71 16.74 -4.03
N LEU A 297 -21.98 16.90 -2.92
CA LEU A 297 -22.56 16.95 -1.58
C LEU A 297 -23.50 18.14 -1.35
N GLN A 298 -23.33 19.21 -2.12
CA GLN A 298 -24.17 20.41 -2.05
C GLN A 298 -25.29 20.40 -3.09
N ASN A 299 -25.40 19.33 -3.89
CA ASN A 299 -26.30 19.25 -5.04
C ASN A 299 -26.08 20.40 -6.04
N GLU A 300 -24.82 20.82 -6.21
CA GLU A 300 -24.41 21.85 -7.15
C GLU A 300 -23.81 21.24 -8.43
N PRO A 301 -24.05 21.85 -9.62
CA PRO A 301 -23.50 21.33 -10.87
C PRO A 301 -22.00 21.58 -11.00
N PHE A 302 -21.28 20.63 -11.59
CA PHE A 302 -19.88 20.83 -11.97
C PHE A 302 -19.77 21.56 -13.32
N PRO A 303 -18.90 22.58 -13.46
CA PRO A 303 -18.76 23.33 -14.71
C PRO A 303 -18.22 22.44 -15.85
N GLN A 304 -18.80 22.57 -17.03
CA GLN A 304 -18.34 21.84 -18.21
C GLN A 304 -16.98 22.35 -18.68
N GLN A 305 -16.03 21.44 -18.89
CA GLN A 305 -14.75 21.76 -19.51
C GLN A 305 -14.97 22.08 -21.00
N ALA A 306 -14.49 23.25 -21.43
CA ALA A 306 -14.56 23.73 -22.81
C ALA A 306 -13.38 23.22 -23.64
N ASP A 307 -12.17 23.27 -23.10
CA ASP A 307 -10.94 22.83 -23.79
C ASP A 307 -9.87 22.30 -22.82
N THR A 308 -8.88 21.58 -23.35
CA THR A 308 -7.73 21.03 -22.63
C THR A 308 -6.46 21.81 -23.02
N LEU A 309 -5.79 22.39 -22.03
CA LEU A 309 -4.49 23.04 -22.21
C LEU A 309 -3.36 22.02 -22.32
N GLN A 310 -3.34 21.02 -21.44
CA GLN A 310 -2.28 20.01 -21.38
C GLN A 310 -2.80 18.70 -20.79
N THR A 311 -2.22 17.59 -21.22
CA THR A 311 -2.34 16.28 -20.56
C THR A 311 -1.01 15.92 -19.92
N LEU A 312 -1.06 15.60 -18.63
CA LEU A 312 0.06 15.08 -17.85
C LEU A 312 -0.09 13.57 -17.72
N TYR A 313 1.04 12.87 -17.69
CA TYR A 313 1.09 11.42 -17.57
C TYR A 313 1.93 11.00 -16.37
N SER A 314 1.45 9.98 -15.65
CA SER A 314 2.18 9.37 -14.55
C SER A 314 3.49 8.71 -15.01
N PRO A 315 4.39 8.33 -14.08
CA PRO A 315 5.36 7.27 -14.32
C PRO A 315 4.66 5.99 -14.80
N ILE A 316 5.39 5.12 -15.48
CA ILE A 316 4.85 3.82 -15.91
C ILE A 316 4.45 2.93 -14.73
N LEU A 317 3.49 2.04 -14.93
CA LEU A 317 2.95 1.13 -13.92
C LEU A 317 4.05 0.35 -13.19
N ASP A 318 5.08 -0.12 -13.90
CA ASP A 318 6.25 -0.78 -13.30
C ASP A 318 6.84 0.05 -12.13
N SER A 319 7.06 1.34 -12.37
CA SER A 319 7.64 2.24 -11.36
C SER A 319 6.68 2.49 -10.18
N ILE A 320 5.38 2.60 -10.45
CA ILE A 320 4.36 2.74 -9.39
C ILE A 320 4.25 1.44 -8.58
N ASN A 321 4.30 0.30 -9.27
CA ASN A 321 4.25 -1.02 -8.65
C ASN A 321 5.47 -1.30 -7.78
N TYR A 322 6.65 -0.81 -8.16
CA TYR A 322 7.84 -0.84 -7.32
C TYR A 322 7.53 -0.28 -5.94
N TRP A 323 6.99 0.93 -5.85
CA TRP A 323 6.65 1.55 -4.57
C TRP A 323 5.45 0.91 -3.87
N PHE A 324 4.48 0.42 -4.64
CA PHE A 324 3.34 -0.35 -4.11
C PHE A 324 3.79 -1.56 -3.28
N LEU A 325 4.76 -2.33 -3.78
CA LEU A 325 5.29 -3.50 -3.08
C LEU A 325 6.38 -3.12 -2.06
N GLN A 326 7.33 -2.26 -2.45
CA GLN A 326 8.50 -1.88 -1.65
C GLN A 326 8.13 -1.12 -0.36
N LYS A 327 7.15 -0.21 -0.44
CA LYS A 327 6.69 0.59 0.70
C LYS A 327 5.27 0.27 1.13
N SER A 328 4.64 -0.72 0.50
CA SER A 328 3.33 -1.23 0.90
C SER A 328 2.23 -0.17 0.88
N VAL A 329 2.25 0.75 -0.10
CA VAL A 329 1.32 1.90 -0.18
C VAL A 329 -0.09 1.43 -0.53
N ASN A 330 -1.05 1.58 0.39
CA ASN A 330 -2.41 1.04 0.20
C ASN A 330 -3.16 1.73 -0.94
N LEU A 331 -3.06 3.05 -1.03
CA LEU A 331 -3.67 3.86 -2.10
C LEU A 331 -3.43 3.28 -3.50
N PHE A 332 -2.21 2.80 -3.77
CA PHE A 332 -1.83 2.32 -5.10
C PHE A 332 -2.56 1.03 -5.47
N GLY A 333 -2.80 0.15 -4.50
CA GLY A 333 -3.58 -1.08 -4.73
C GLY A 333 -5.03 -0.78 -5.08
N GLU A 334 -5.64 0.18 -4.38
CA GLU A 334 -7.02 0.61 -4.67
C GLU A 334 -7.11 1.34 -6.03
N ALA A 335 -6.09 2.15 -6.37
CA ALA A 335 -5.98 2.78 -7.68
C ALA A 335 -5.87 1.74 -8.81
N PHE A 336 -5.06 0.69 -8.63
CA PHE A 336 -4.94 -0.39 -9.62
C PHE A 336 -6.26 -1.13 -9.83
N LEU A 337 -6.99 -1.46 -8.75
CA LEU A 337 -8.31 -2.08 -8.86
C LEU A 337 -9.28 -1.25 -9.70
N LYS A 338 -9.43 0.02 -9.33
CA LYS A 338 -10.38 0.94 -9.98
C LYS A 338 -9.98 1.19 -11.44
N MET A 339 -8.69 1.26 -11.74
CA MET A 339 -8.20 1.42 -13.10
C MET A 339 -8.40 0.19 -13.97
N MET A 340 -8.14 -1.02 -13.45
CA MET A 340 -8.45 -2.26 -14.17
C MET A 340 -9.95 -2.35 -14.52
N ALA A 341 -10.83 -1.87 -13.64
CA ALA A 341 -12.26 -1.80 -13.93
C ALA A 341 -12.58 -0.85 -15.08
N ILE A 342 -12.02 0.37 -15.06
CA ILE A 342 -12.20 1.35 -16.14
C ILE A 342 -11.71 0.80 -17.49
N GLU A 343 -10.52 0.20 -17.55
CA GLU A 343 -9.97 -0.38 -18.79
C GLU A 343 -10.77 -1.59 -19.31
N LYS A 344 -11.57 -2.22 -18.45
CA LYS A 344 -12.54 -3.26 -18.84
C LYS A 344 -13.94 -2.72 -19.11
N ASN A 345 -14.08 -1.41 -19.31
CA ASN A 345 -15.36 -0.72 -19.52
C ASN A 345 -16.39 -1.01 -18.41
N LYS A 346 -15.91 -1.11 -17.17
CA LYS A 346 -16.74 -1.22 -15.96
C LYS A 346 -16.67 0.07 -15.15
N PRO A 347 -17.64 0.33 -14.25
CA PRO A 347 -17.51 1.41 -13.28
C PRO A 347 -16.20 1.30 -12.50
N GLY A 348 -15.50 2.41 -12.27
CA GLY A 348 -14.23 2.47 -11.55
C GLY A 348 -14.38 2.27 -10.03
N LEU A 349 -15.12 1.25 -9.62
CA LEU A 349 -15.44 0.94 -8.22
C LEU A 349 -14.56 -0.20 -7.71
N THR A 350 -14.29 -0.21 -6.39
CA THR A 350 -13.50 -1.27 -5.74
C THR A 350 -14.08 -2.66 -6.04
N ASP A 351 -15.39 -2.85 -5.87
CA ASP A 351 -16.06 -4.12 -6.16
C ASP A 351 -15.88 -4.57 -7.60
N SER A 352 -15.91 -3.64 -8.57
CA SER A 352 -15.69 -3.99 -9.97
C SER A 352 -14.27 -4.52 -10.18
N GLY A 353 -13.27 -3.90 -9.57
CA GLY A 353 -11.88 -4.38 -9.58
C GLY A 353 -11.72 -5.75 -8.90
N VAL A 354 -12.35 -5.95 -7.73
CA VAL A 354 -12.35 -7.22 -7.01
C VAL A 354 -12.95 -8.35 -7.86
N HIS A 355 -14.09 -8.09 -8.52
CA HIS A 355 -14.72 -9.07 -9.41
C HIS A 355 -13.80 -9.43 -10.58
N ILE A 356 -13.09 -8.45 -11.14
CA ILE A 356 -12.12 -8.64 -12.21
C ILE A 356 -10.96 -9.52 -11.74
N ILE A 357 -10.34 -9.24 -10.58
CA ILE A 357 -9.28 -10.08 -9.99
C ILE A 357 -9.77 -11.53 -9.83
N ARG A 358 -10.92 -11.72 -9.16
CA ARG A 358 -11.43 -13.06 -8.85
C ARG A 358 -11.77 -13.85 -10.12
N ASN A 359 -12.31 -13.19 -11.14
CA ASN A 359 -12.61 -13.82 -12.42
C ASN A 359 -11.34 -14.20 -13.19
N PHE A 360 -10.34 -13.32 -13.20
CA PHE A 360 -9.06 -13.58 -13.87
C PHE A 360 -8.35 -14.79 -13.26
N TRP A 361 -8.20 -14.83 -11.93
CA TRP A 361 -7.52 -15.94 -11.28
C TRP A 361 -8.31 -17.26 -11.36
N ALA A 362 -9.65 -17.21 -11.37
CA ALA A 362 -10.46 -18.39 -11.64
C ALA A 362 -10.21 -18.98 -13.04
N ALA A 363 -10.01 -18.14 -14.05
CA ALA A 363 -9.62 -18.60 -15.39
C ALA A 363 -8.20 -19.20 -15.41
N GLN A 364 -7.33 -18.81 -14.48
CA GLN A 364 -6.01 -19.41 -14.24
C GLN A 364 -6.04 -20.57 -13.23
N GLN A 365 -7.20 -21.22 -13.04
CA GLN A 365 -7.38 -22.38 -12.15
C GLN A 365 -7.14 -22.10 -10.66
N ILE A 366 -7.26 -20.84 -10.23
CA ILE A 366 -7.26 -20.44 -8.82
C ILE A 366 -8.69 -20.07 -8.42
N GLU A 367 -9.33 -20.96 -7.66
CA GLU A 367 -10.76 -20.87 -7.35
C GLU A 367 -11.14 -19.55 -6.65
N LYS A 368 -12.31 -19.01 -6.98
CA LYS A 368 -12.82 -17.74 -6.44
C LYS A 368 -13.00 -17.75 -4.91
N ASN A 369 -13.25 -18.91 -4.32
CA ASN A 369 -13.41 -19.10 -2.86
C ASN A 369 -12.07 -18.93 -2.10
N THR A 370 -10.93 -19.17 -2.77
CA THR A 370 -9.60 -18.97 -2.19
C THR A 370 -9.16 -17.51 -2.17
N LEU A 371 -9.91 -16.63 -2.85
CA LEU A 371 -9.67 -15.20 -3.01
C LEU A 371 -10.93 -14.41 -2.63
N LYS A 372 -11.39 -14.52 -1.38
CA LYS A 372 -12.49 -13.68 -0.87
C LYS A 372 -11.93 -12.36 -0.38
N ILE A 373 -11.70 -11.45 -1.32
CA ILE A 373 -11.11 -10.14 -1.07
C ILE A 373 -12.17 -9.03 -1.18
N VAL A 374 -11.96 -7.92 -0.49
CA VAL A 374 -12.85 -6.75 -0.48
C VAL A 374 -12.12 -5.44 -0.82
N ASP A 375 -10.79 -5.47 -0.87
CA ASP A 375 -9.94 -4.34 -1.25
C ASP A 375 -8.72 -4.79 -2.08
N GLY A 376 -7.93 -3.81 -2.54
CA GLY A 376 -6.73 -4.04 -3.37
C GLY A 376 -5.43 -4.04 -2.57
N SER A 377 -5.48 -3.57 -1.34
CA SER A 377 -4.31 -3.36 -0.48
C SER A 377 -4.12 -4.43 0.60
N GLY A 378 -5.19 -5.10 1.02
CA GLY A 378 -5.18 -6.03 2.14
C GLY A 378 -5.31 -5.35 3.50
N LEU A 379 -5.77 -4.09 3.55
CA LEU A 379 -5.98 -3.40 4.83
C LEU A 379 -7.20 -3.95 5.56
N SER A 380 -8.25 -4.33 4.82
CA SER A 380 -9.45 -4.89 5.43
C SER A 380 -9.16 -6.21 6.16
N PRO A 381 -9.53 -6.34 7.45
CA PRO A 381 -9.53 -7.61 8.15
C PRO A 381 -10.55 -8.62 7.61
N ALA A 382 -11.45 -8.23 6.71
CA ALA A 382 -12.46 -9.11 6.11
C ALA A 382 -11.92 -9.94 4.93
N ASN A 383 -10.76 -9.58 4.39
CA ASN A 383 -10.09 -10.35 3.34
C ASN A 383 -9.79 -11.79 3.81
N ARG A 384 -10.02 -12.78 2.96
CA ARG A 384 -9.65 -14.19 3.18
C ARG A 384 -8.96 -14.73 1.94
N VAL A 385 -7.68 -15.06 2.08
CA VAL A 385 -6.82 -15.61 1.04
C VAL A 385 -6.12 -16.86 1.59
N THR A 386 -5.94 -17.88 0.75
CA THR A 386 -5.22 -19.10 1.15
C THR A 386 -3.73 -19.00 0.83
N ALA A 387 -2.87 -19.67 1.62
CA ALA A 387 -1.44 -19.71 1.35
C ALA A 387 -1.14 -20.33 -0.02
N LYS A 388 -1.90 -21.36 -0.41
CA LYS A 388 -1.81 -21.99 -1.73
C LYS A 388 -2.09 -21.02 -2.87
N ALA A 389 -3.11 -20.16 -2.74
CA ALA A 389 -3.42 -19.18 -3.77
C ALA A 389 -2.28 -18.18 -3.99
N LEU A 390 -1.67 -17.65 -2.91
CA LEU A 390 -0.52 -16.74 -3.02
C LEU A 390 0.67 -17.39 -3.73
N VAL A 391 1.02 -18.63 -3.35
CA VAL A 391 2.13 -19.37 -3.98
C VAL A 391 1.85 -19.69 -5.44
N ASN A 392 0.62 -20.07 -5.79
CA ASN A 392 0.23 -20.35 -7.16
C ASN A 392 0.28 -19.09 -8.02
N ILE A 393 -0.12 -17.93 -7.48
CA ILE A 393 0.00 -16.63 -8.16
C ILE A 393 1.47 -16.26 -8.39
N LEU A 394 2.34 -16.44 -7.40
CA LEU A 394 3.78 -16.23 -7.57
C LEU A 394 4.37 -17.19 -8.62
N SER A 395 3.93 -18.45 -8.61
CA SER A 395 4.37 -19.46 -9.58
C SER A 395 3.89 -19.16 -11.00
N TYR A 396 2.69 -18.58 -11.14
CA TYR A 396 2.19 -18.04 -12.41
C TYR A 396 3.05 -16.85 -12.85
N ALA A 397 3.28 -15.88 -11.96
CA ALA A 397 4.03 -14.66 -12.24
C ALA A 397 5.42 -14.97 -12.80
N ARG A 398 6.13 -15.96 -12.25
CA ARG A 398 7.47 -16.41 -12.71
C ARG A 398 7.56 -16.79 -14.18
N LYS A 399 6.45 -17.19 -14.79
CA LYS A 399 6.41 -17.63 -16.19
C LYS A 399 6.15 -16.46 -17.15
N GLN A 400 5.87 -15.27 -16.62
CA GLN A 400 5.48 -14.12 -17.42
C GLN A 400 6.68 -13.24 -17.77
N SER A 401 6.58 -12.57 -18.93
CA SER A 401 7.63 -11.67 -19.42
C SER A 401 7.85 -10.44 -18.53
N TRP A 402 6.83 -10.03 -17.76
CA TRP A 402 6.89 -8.93 -16.81
C TRP A 402 7.49 -9.33 -15.45
N PHE A 403 7.76 -10.62 -15.22
CA PHE A 403 8.25 -11.13 -13.93
C PHE A 403 9.49 -10.40 -13.38
N PRO A 404 10.54 -10.09 -14.16
CA PRO A 404 11.72 -9.41 -13.61
C PRO A 404 11.38 -8.12 -12.89
N ARG A 405 10.44 -7.33 -13.45
CA ARG A 405 9.96 -6.08 -12.86
C ARG A 405 9.17 -6.30 -11.57
N PHE A 406 8.29 -7.29 -11.57
CA PHE A 406 7.56 -7.71 -10.38
C PHE A 406 8.49 -8.19 -9.26
N TYR A 407 9.50 -9.00 -9.60
CA TYR A 407 10.47 -9.54 -8.65
C TYR A 407 11.38 -8.45 -8.07
N ASP A 408 11.81 -7.49 -8.89
CA ASP A 408 12.60 -6.34 -8.46
C ASP A 408 11.84 -5.45 -7.47
N ALA A 409 10.51 -5.32 -7.66
CA ALA A 409 9.62 -4.58 -6.76
C ALA A 409 9.42 -5.24 -5.39
N LEU A 410 9.73 -6.54 -5.23
CA LEU A 410 9.67 -7.18 -3.92
C LEU A 410 10.81 -6.68 -3.02
N PRO A 411 10.51 -6.25 -1.77
CA PRO A 411 11.54 -5.86 -0.84
C PRO A 411 12.35 -7.07 -0.37
N VAL A 412 13.59 -6.80 0.01
CA VAL A 412 14.42 -7.77 0.74
C VAL A 412 14.19 -7.56 2.23
N ILE A 413 13.58 -8.54 2.88
CA ILE A 413 13.28 -8.52 4.32
C ILE A 413 13.93 -9.76 4.92
N HIS A 414 14.73 -9.62 5.99
CA HIS A 414 15.46 -10.75 6.59
C HIS A 414 16.29 -11.55 5.56
N GLY A 415 16.87 -10.89 4.56
CA GLY A 415 17.61 -11.53 3.47
C GLY A 415 16.74 -12.32 2.46
N ILE A 416 15.41 -12.18 2.51
CA ILE A 416 14.46 -12.90 1.66
C ILE A 416 13.72 -11.90 0.76
N LYS A 417 13.55 -12.22 -0.53
CA LYS A 417 12.73 -11.46 -1.47
C LYS A 417 11.25 -11.77 -1.23
N MET A 418 10.60 -10.96 -0.38
CA MET A 418 9.23 -11.24 0.07
C MET A 418 8.42 -9.99 0.36
N LYS A 419 7.10 -10.09 0.18
CA LYS A 419 6.15 -9.12 0.70
C LYS A 419 5.76 -9.52 2.13
N SER A 420 5.82 -8.56 3.05
CA SER A 420 5.25 -8.68 4.39
C SER A 420 3.82 -8.14 4.46
N GLY A 421 3.05 -8.64 5.42
CA GLY A 421 1.73 -8.14 5.78
C GLY A 421 1.55 -8.11 7.29
N TYR A 422 0.97 -7.03 7.80
CA TYR A 422 0.59 -6.88 9.20
C TYR A 422 -0.66 -6.01 9.31
N ILE A 423 -1.63 -6.50 10.07
CA ILE A 423 -2.76 -5.76 10.65
C ILE A 423 -2.99 -6.34 12.06
N SER A 424 -3.84 -5.72 12.88
CA SER A 424 -4.13 -6.26 14.21
C SER A 424 -4.57 -7.73 14.13
N GLY A 425 -3.90 -8.60 14.89
CA GLY A 425 -4.18 -10.04 14.92
C GLY A 425 -3.76 -10.84 13.69
N ALA A 426 -3.11 -10.26 12.68
CA ALA A 426 -2.66 -10.99 11.49
C ALA A 426 -1.26 -10.59 11.02
N ARG A 427 -0.45 -11.59 10.67
CA ARG A 427 0.89 -11.42 10.10
C ARG A 427 1.11 -12.42 8.98
N ALA A 428 1.70 -11.97 7.89
CA ALA A 428 1.93 -12.82 6.73
C ALA A 428 3.23 -12.46 6.00
N TYR A 429 3.82 -13.46 5.34
CA TYR A 429 4.95 -13.31 4.45
C TYR A 429 4.76 -14.20 3.22
N THR A 430 5.10 -13.69 2.05
CA THR A 430 5.05 -14.47 0.80
C THR A 430 6.13 -13.99 -0.15
N GLY A 431 6.79 -14.93 -0.83
CA GLY A 431 7.88 -14.58 -1.72
C GLY A 431 8.74 -15.76 -2.14
N PHE A 432 10.02 -15.47 -2.36
CA PHE A 432 11.01 -16.39 -2.90
C PHE A 432 12.22 -16.49 -1.98
N ILE A 433 12.71 -17.71 -1.78
CA ILE A 433 13.93 -18.01 -1.04
C ILE A 433 14.86 -18.81 -1.95
N GLU A 434 16.12 -18.40 -2.02
CA GLU A 434 17.20 -19.21 -2.60
C GLU A 434 18.11 -19.66 -1.47
N ASN A 435 18.37 -20.95 -1.40
CA ASN A 435 19.19 -21.53 -0.34
C ASN A 435 20.67 -21.61 -0.74
N LYS A 436 21.54 -21.93 0.21
CA LYS A 436 23.00 -22.04 -0.03
C LYS A 436 23.40 -23.10 -1.06
N LYS A 437 22.50 -24.05 -1.37
CA LYS A 437 22.70 -25.09 -2.39
C LYS A 437 22.19 -24.66 -3.78
N GLY A 438 21.64 -23.46 -3.92
CA GLY A 438 21.02 -22.95 -5.16
C GLY A 438 19.60 -23.46 -5.41
N GLU A 439 18.99 -24.15 -4.45
CA GLU A 439 17.59 -24.56 -4.52
C GLU A 439 16.70 -23.34 -4.29
N ASN A 440 15.63 -23.24 -5.08
CA ASN A 440 14.75 -22.09 -5.09
C ASN A 440 13.38 -22.50 -4.57
N PHE A 441 12.84 -21.76 -3.61
CA PHE A 441 11.53 -22.00 -3.01
C PHE A 441 10.59 -20.82 -3.23
N THR A 442 9.32 -21.12 -3.50
CA THR A 442 8.22 -20.16 -3.51
C THR A 442 7.31 -20.48 -2.33
N PHE A 443 7.00 -19.49 -1.49
CA PHE A 443 6.30 -19.74 -0.24
C PHE A 443 5.25 -18.69 0.09
N ALA A 444 4.31 -19.08 0.96
CA ALA A 444 3.45 -18.17 1.68
C ALA A 444 3.17 -18.72 3.07
N ILE A 445 3.31 -17.88 4.09
CA ILE A 445 2.85 -18.12 5.45
C ILE A 445 1.89 -17.00 5.86
N ILE A 446 0.70 -17.38 6.33
CA ILE A 446 -0.31 -16.47 6.88
C ILE A 446 -0.66 -16.97 8.27
N VAL A 447 -0.53 -16.08 9.26
CA VAL A 447 -0.84 -16.37 10.66
C VAL A 447 -1.91 -15.39 11.13
N ASN A 448 -3.01 -15.90 11.66
CA ASN A 448 -4.07 -15.10 12.28
C ASN A 448 -4.24 -15.49 13.74
N ASN A 449 -4.75 -14.55 14.55
CA ASN A 449 -4.97 -14.71 15.98
C ASN A 449 -3.68 -14.97 16.78
N ILE A 450 -2.60 -14.25 16.45
CA ILE A 450 -1.36 -14.24 17.24
C ILE A 450 -1.61 -13.48 18.54
N ASP A 451 -1.27 -14.09 19.68
CA ASP A 451 -1.36 -13.46 20.99
C ASP A 451 0.03 -13.23 21.59
N GLY A 452 0.67 -12.13 21.23
CA GLY A 452 2.02 -11.84 21.69
C GLY A 452 2.65 -10.59 21.08
N SER A 453 3.87 -10.29 21.52
CA SER A 453 4.65 -9.17 21.00
C SER A 453 4.81 -9.25 19.47
N PRO A 454 4.54 -8.16 18.71
CA PRO A 454 4.76 -8.11 17.27
C PRO A 454 6.21 -8.43 16.85
N THR A 455 7.18 -8.13 17.72
CA THR A 455 8.61 -8.40 17.49
C THR A 455 8.92 -9.88 17.68
N SER A 456 8.50 -10.47 18.80
CA SER A 456 8.81 -11.86 19.12
C SER A 456 8.13 -12.84 18.17
N SER A 457 6.85 -12.63 17.86
CA SER A 457 6.10 -13.46 16.90
C SER A 457 6.71 -13.41 15.50
N ARG A 458 7.18 -12.23 15.06
CA ARG A 458 7.91 -12.08 13.79
C ARG A 458 9.19 -12.91 13.76
N GLU A 459 9.99 -12.85 14.82
CA GLU A 459 11.28 -13.55 14.88
C GLU A 459 11.11 -15.06 14.78
N LYS A 460 10.10 -15.63 15.44
CA LYS A 460 9.78 -17.06 15.35
C LYS A 460 9.34 -17.47 13.94
N ILE A 461 8.53 -16.65 13.27
CA ILE A 461 8.19 -16.89 11.84
C ILE A 461 9.44 -16.83 10.97
N TRP A 462 10.35 -15.89 11.21
CA TRP A 462 11.60 -15.79 10.45
C TRP A 462 12.54 -16.96 10.69
N GLN A 463 12.61 -17.49 11.91
CA GLN A 463 13.37 -18.71 12.22
C GLN A 463 12.82 -19.93 11.46
N LEU A 464 11.49 -20.07 11.34
CA LEU A 464 10.89 -21.10 10.47
C LEU A 464 11.32 -20.92 9.00
N LEU A 465 11.30 -19.68 8.49
CA LEU A 465 11.71 -19.38 7.11
C LEU A 465 13.22 -19.55 6.88
N ASP A 466 14.05 -19.38 7.91
CA ASP A 466 15.50 -19.59 7.83
C ASP A 466 15.87 -21.05 7.56
N LEU A 467 14.98 -22.01 7.89
CA LEU A 467 15.16 -23.42 7.54
C LEU A 467 15.19 -23.65 6.02
N LEU A 468 14.65 -22.72 5.23
CA LEU A 468 14.64 -22.77 3.76
C LEU A 468 15.89 -22.14 3.12
N LYS A 469 16.80 -21.52 3.90
CA LYS A 469 18.05 -20.90 3.42
C LYS A 469 19.23 -21.87 3.48
#